data_AF-A0A5C6HCB5-F1
#
_entry.id   AF-A0A5C6HCB5-F1
#
_cell.length_a   1.000
_cell.length_b   1.000
_cell.length_c   1.000
_cell.angle_alpha   90.00
_cell.angle_beta   90.00
_cell.angle_gamma   90.00
#
_symmetry.space_group_name_H-M   'P 1'
#
loop_
_entity.id
_entity.type
_entity.pdbx_description
1 polymer ?
#
loop_
_entity_poly.entity_id
_entity_poly.type
_entity_poly.pdbx_seq_one_letter_code
_entity_poly.pdbx_strand_id
1 'polypeptide(L)'
;MKQLLMSFVGVIITISLFSCKQKPVEVTSMNNTRPIEELRTLVFKGDTAAYEELGYADIESGHHEEKLVYAIFMAHRYNYPPAYFDVYSCLKLVSESYGRKMDEKTKEMAIKYLKKAAELKDCSALGELSVLYEKGEYVPKDTVMSKKLAEESKKLCGF
;
A
#
# COMPACT_ATOMS: atom_id res chain seq x y z
N MET A 1 -25.39 -71.79 16.65
CA MET A 1 -26.18 -70.77 15.92
C MET A 1 -25.80 -69.41 16.46
N LYS A 2 -25.31 -68.53 15.56
CA LYS A 2 -25.03 -67.08 15.72
C LYS A 2 -23.92 -66.70 16.71
N GLN A 3 -23.00 -65.78 16.43
CA GLN A 3 -22.34 -65.28 15.23
C GLN A 3 -21.14 -64.51 15.80
N LEU A 4 -19.93 -64.77 15.29
CA LEU A 4 -18.71 -64.02 15.61
C LEU A 4 -18.93 -62.53 15.26
N LEU A 5 -18.68 -61.61 16.20
CA LEU A 5 -18.44 -60.21 15.88
C LEU A 5 -16.99 -59.89 16.25
N MET A 6 -16.15 -59.79 15.22
CA MET A 6 -14.76 -59.39 15.32
C MET A 6 -14.67 -57.89 15.59
N SER A 7 -14.18 -57.50 16.77
CA SER A 7 -13.80 -56.12 17.06
C SER A 7 -12.33 -55.90 16.67
N PHE A 8 -12.16 -55.05 15.65
CA PHE A 8 -10.89 -54.58 15.11
C PHE A 8 -10.03 -53.88 16.19
N VAL A 9 -8.75 -54.25 16.24
CA VAL A 9 -7.68 -53.51 16.94
C VAL A 9 -7.38 -52.25 16.14
N GLY A 10 -7.75 -51.09 16.67
CA GLY A 10 -7.40 -49.77 16.13
C GLY A 10 -6.41 -49.09 17.06
N VAL A 11 -5.14 -49.03 16.65
CA VAL A 11 -4.03 -48.38 17.35
C VAL A 11 -4.33 -46.88 17.48
N ILE A 12 -4.47 -46.38 18.71
CA ILE A 12 -4.55 -44.94 18.99
C ILE A 12 -3.13 -44.38 18.88
N ILE A 13 -2.79 -43.82 17.72
CA ILE A 13 -1.61 -42.99 17.56
C ILE A 13 -1.91 -41.66 18.28
N THR A 14 -1.40 -41.51 19.49
CA THR A 14 -1.41 -40.23 20.21
C THR A 14 -0.44 -39.27 19.50
N ILE A 15 -0.96 -38.49 18.56
CA ILE A 15 -0.24 -37.32 18.04
C ILE A 15 -0.21 -36.30 19.18
N SER A 16 0.87 -36.34 19.95
CA SER A 16 1.25 -35.26 20.86
C SER A 16 1.59 -34.04 20.01
N LEU A 17 0.56 -33.26 19.68
CA LEU A 17 0.72 -31.88 19.22
C LEU A 17 1.45 -31.14 20.34
N PHE A 18 2.76 -30.96 20.18
CA PHE A 18 3.49 -29.91 20.87
C PHE A 18 2.82 -28.60 20.48
N SER A 19 1.80 -28.21 21.25
CA SER A 19 1.24 -26.88 21.25
C SER A 19 2.34 -25.98 21.78
N CYS A 20 3.20 -25.53 20.85
CA CYS A 20 4.06 -24.39 21.06
C CYS A 20 3.11 -23.28 21.46
N LYS A 21 3.06 -22.96 22.76
CA LYS A 21 2.35 -21.78 23.27
C LYS A 21 3.06 -20.59 22.62
N GLN A 22 2.67 -20.24 21.40
CA GLN A 22 2.87 -18.89 20.92
C GLN A 22 2.25 -18.03 22.01
N LYS A 23 3.10 -17.28 22.71
CA LYS A 23 2.60 -16.17 23.53
C LYS A 23 1.63 -15.43 22.61
N PRO A 24 0.39 -15.15 23.04
CA PRO A 24 -0.50 -14.35 22.22
C PRO A 24 0.30 -13.13 21.81
N VAL A 25 0.51 -12.97 20.49
CA VAL A 25 1.04 -11.73 19.97
C VAL A 25 0.03 -10.71 20.43
N GLU A 26 0.44 -9.87 21.37
CA GLU A 26 -0.35 -8.75 21.80
C GLU A 26 -0.48 -7.86 20.57
N VAL A 27 -1.59 -8.03 19.84
CA VAL A 27 -1.98 -7.11 18.78
C VAL A 27 -2.26 -5.81 19.51
N THR A 28 -1.23 -4.99 19.62
CA THR A 28 -1.39 -3.58 19.91
C THR A 28 -2.13 -3.05 18.70
N SER A 29 -3.45 -2.91 18.84
CA SER A 29 -4.23 -2.14 17.91
C SER A 29 -3.59 -0.76 17.79
N MET A 30 -3.68 -0.14 16.61
CA MET A 30 -3.27 1.25 16.37
C MET A 30 -4.13 2.27 17.15
N ASN A 31 -4.70 1.88 18.30
CA ASN A 31 -5.75 2.57 19.05
C ASN A 31 -5.38 3.93 19.66
N ASN A 32 -4.26 4.53 19.26
CA ASN A 32 -3.96 5.92 19.57
C ASN A 32 -4.06 6.85 18.35
N THR A 33 -4.73 6.41 17.27
CA THR A 33 -5.09 7.32 16.18
C THR A 33 -6.02 8.42 16.71
N ARG A 34 -5.67 9.68 16.46
CA ARG A 34 -6.54 10.84 16.71
C ARG A 34 -7.90 10.61 16.04
N PRO A 35 -8.99 11.19 16.57
CA PRO A 35 -10.31 11.07 15.96
C PRO A 35 -10.28 11.48 14.48
N ILE A 36 -10.93 10.69 13.61
CA ILE A 36 -10.92 10.91 12.15
C ILE A 36 -11.35 12.34 11.79
N GLU A 37 -12.38 12.90 12.44
CA GLU A 37 -12.83 14.27 12.18
C GLU A 37 -11.77 15.34 12.54
N GLU A 38 -10.97 15.07 13.57
CA GLU A 38 -9.85 15.94 13.94
C GLU A 38 -8.76 15.86 12.85
N LEU A 39 -8.40 14.64 12.43
CA LEU A 39 -7.43 14.42 11.37
C LEU A 39 -7.82 15.14 10.08
N ARG A 40 -9.07 14.99 9.62
CA ARG A 40 -9.60 15.69 8.44
C ARG A 40 -9.42 17.21 8.55
N THR A 41 -9.77 17.77 9.72
CA THR A 41 -9.62 19.20 9.97
C THR A 41 -8.16 19.65 9.91
N LEU A 42 -7.23 18.83 10.39
CA LEU A 42 -5.79 19.10 10.37
C LEU A 42 -5.19 18.94 8.97
N VAL A 43 -5.65 17.95 8.20
CA VAL A 43 -5.29 17.81 6.78
C VAL A 43 -5.70 19.06 5.99
N PHE A 44 -6.89 19.63 6.25
CA PHE A 44 -7.28 20.89 5.63
C PHE A 44 -6.37 22.07 5.98
N LYS A 45 -5.64 22.00 7.09
CA LYS A 45 -4.63 22.98 7.51
C LYS A 45 -3.21 22.64 7.02
N GLY A 46 -3.03 21.54 6.29
CA GLY A 46 -1.75 21.12 5.74
C GLY A 46 -0.88 20.30 6.68
N ASP A 47 -1.44 19.75 7.76
CA ASP A 47 -0.71 18.86 8.67
C ASP A 47 -0.41 17.52 7.97
N THR A 48 0.85 17.31 7.64
CA THR A 48 1.31 16.10 6.94
C THR A 48 1.28 14.88 7.85
N ALA A 49 1.50 15.01 9.16
CA ALA A 49 1.39 13.89 10.09
C ALA A 49 -0.07 13.44 10.22
N ALA A 50 -1.01 14.39 10.25
CA ALA A 50 -2.43 14.06 10.21
C ALA A 50 -2.85 13.39 8.89
N TYR A 51 -2.25 13.80 7.77
CA TYR A 51 -2.49 13.15 6.48
C TYR A 51 -2.03 11.69 6.46
N GLU A 52 -0.81 11.40 6.91
CA GLU A 52 -0.31 10.02 7.00
C GLU A 52 -1.18 9.18 7.94
N GLU A 53 -1.51 9.73 9.11
CA GLU A 53 -2.32 9.07 10.12
C GLU A 53 -3.74 8.76 9.63
N LEU A 54 -4.37 9.70 8.92
CA LEU A 54 -5.67 9.51 8.28
C LEU A 54 -5.63 8.37 7.26
N GLY A 55 -4.55 8.28 6.48
CA GLY A 55 -4.36 7.22 5.50
C GLY A 55 -4.40 5.81 6.10
N TYR A 56 -3.92 5.62 7.34
CA TYR A 56 -4.03 4.35 8.06
C TYR A 56 -5.44 4.15 8.66
N ALA A 57 -6.03 5.21 9.21
CA ALA A 57 -7.35 5.16 9.86
C ALA A 57 -8.51 4.85 8.89
N ASP A 58 -8.42 5.32 7.65
CA ASP A 58 -9.45 5.11 6.62
C ASP A 58 -9.57 3.64 6.19
N ILE A 59 -8.49 2.85 6.32
CA ILE A 59 -8.49 1.40 6.04
C ILE A 59 -9.36 0.66 7.07
N GLU A 60 -9.31 1.06 8.33
CA GLU A 60 -10.04 0.40 9.43
C GLU A 60 -11.52 0.83 9.49
N SER A 61 -11.80 2.08 9.15
CA SER A 61 -13.14 2.66 9.24
C SER A 61 -14.02 2.47 7.99
N GLY A 62 -13.46 1.93 6.90
CA GLY A 62 -14.18 1.72 5.63
C GLY A 62 -14.24 2.94 4.72
N HIS A 63 -13.67 4.07 5.13
CA HIS A 63 -13.62 5.34 4.37
C HIS A 63 -12.49 5.43 3.34
N HIS A 64 -11.86 4.30 2.99
CA HIS A 64 -10.72 4.20 2.06
C HIS A 64 -10.88 4.93 0.71
N GLU A 65 -12.11 5.18 0.25
CA GLU A 65 -12.37 5.94 -0.99
C GLU A 65 -12.01 7.44 -0.87
N GLU A 66 -12.01 8.01 0.35
CA GLU A 66 -11.68 9.41 0.61
C GLU A 66 -10.18 9.71 0.45
N LYS A 67 -9.31 8.70 0.56
CA LYS A 67 -7.86 8.86 0.46
C LYS A 67 -7.45 9.61 -0.81
N LEU A 68 -8.07 9.31 -1.95
CA LEU A 68 -7.78 9.98 -3.22
C LEU A 68 -8.11 11.48 -3.16
N VAL A 69 -9.20 11.85 -2.48
CA VAL A 69 -9.63 13.26 -2.35
C VAL A 69 -8.60 14.05 -1.53
N TYR A 70 -8.19 13.51 -0.37
CA TYR A 70 -7.17 14.15 0.46
C TYR A 70 -5.80 14.18 -0.22
N ALA A 71 -5.42 13.13 -0.95
CA ALA A 71 -4.17 13.08 -1.70
C ALA A 71 -4.13 14.17 -2.79
N ILE A 72 -5.20 14.32 -3.58
CA ILE A 72 -5.30 15.39 -4.60
C ILE A 72 -5.22 16.76 -3.92
N PHE A 73 -5.94 16.96 -2.82
CA PHE A 73 -5.92 18.23 -2.09
C PHE A 73 -4.52 18.56 -1.55
N MET A 74 -3.87 17.64 -0.87
CA MET A 74 -2.53 17.83 -0.30
C MET A 74 -1.46 18.03 -1.37
N ALA A 75 -1.54 17.28 -2.47
CA ALA A 75 -0.66 17.44 -3.62
C ALA A 75 -0.75 18.86 -4.19
N HIS A 76 -1.94 19.36 -4.52
CA HIS A 76 -2.05 20.67 -5.20
C HIS A 76 -2.01 21.87 -4.27
N ARG A 77 -2.58 21.76 -3.07
CA ARG A 77 -2.68 22.89 -2.13
C ARG A 77 -1.38 23.16 -1.39
N TYR A 78 -0.66 22.09 -1.06
CA TYR A 78 0.53 22.12 -0.21
C TYR A 78 1.80 21.60 -0.90
N ASN A 79 1.71 21.11 -2.14
CA ASN A 79 2.83 20.54 -2.89
C ASN A 79 3.55 19.42 -2.09
N TYR A 80 2.76 18.61 -1.36
CA TYR A 80 3.28 17.54 -0.51
C TYR A 80 3.69 16.32 -1.37
N PRO A 81 4.97 15.91 -1.42
CA PRO A 81 5.44 14.90 -2.37
C PRO A 81 4.79 13.52 -2.23
N PRO A 82 4.63 12.94 -1.01
CA PRO A 82 3.96 11.66 -0.83
C PRO A 82 2.52 11.65 -1.33
N ALA A 83 1.80 12.79 -1.22
CA ALA A 83 0.43 12.88 -1.73
C ALA A 83 0.36 12.78 -3.26
N TYR A 84 1.36 13.28 -4.00
CA TYR A 84 1.42 13.03 -5.45
C TYR A 84 1.60 11.54 -5.75
N PHE A 85 2.43 10.82 -4.98
CA PHE A 85 2.60 9.37 -5.13
C PHE A 85 1.33 8.59 -4.75
N ASP A 86 0.61 9.02 -3.71
CA ASP A 86 -0.64 8.42 -3.30
C ASP A 86 -1.73 8.54 -4.39
N VAL A 87 -1.81 9.66 -5.10
CA VAL A 87 -2.74 9.79 -6.24
C VAL A 87 -2.45 8.73 -7.30
N TYR A 88 -1.18 8.55 -7.69
CA TYR A 88 -0.79 7.49 -8.62
C TYR A 88 -1.17 6.11 -8.08
N SER A 89 -0.85 5.84 -6.82
CA SER A 89 -1.08 4.54 -6.18
C SER A 89 -2.57 4.19 -6.09
N CYS A 90 -3.42 5.15 -5.72
CA CYS A 90 -4.87 4.97 -5.71
C CYS A 90 -5.42 4.66 -7.10
N LEU A 91 -5.01 5.41 -8.14
CA LEU A 91 -5.49 5.18 -9.52
C LEU A 91 -5.05 3.81 -10.06
N LYS A 92 -3.81 3.41 -9.77
CA LYS A 92 -3.28 2.08 -10.11
C LYS A 92 -4.07 0.98 -9.41
N LEU A 93 -4.21 1.08 -8.09
CA LEU A 93 -4.90 0.09 -7.26
C LEU A 93 -6.35 -0.13 -7.70
N VAL A 94 -7.10 0.96 -7.91
CA VAL A 94 -8.51 0.87 -8.36
C VAL A 94 -8.59 0.25 -9.75
N SER A 95 -7.64 0.52 -10.65
CA SER A 95 -7.67 -0.10 -11.98
C SER A 95 -7.42 -1.61 -11.89
N GLU A 96 -6.39 -1.99 -11.13
CA GLU A 96 -5.97 -3.39 -10.96
C GLU A 96 -7.00 -4.23 -10.17
N SER A 97 -7.72 -3.63 -9.21
CA SER A 97 -8.73 -4.34 -8.40
C SER A 97 -9.91 -4.85 -9.24
N TYR A 98 -10.25 -4.17 -10.33
CA TYR A 98 -11.24 -4.63 -11.30
C TYR A 98 -10.65 -5.55 -12.38
N GLY A 99 -9.38 -5.98 -12.23
CA GLY A 99 -8.66 -6.82 -13.20
C GLY A 99 -8.38 -6.12 -14.52
N ARG A 100 -8.40 -4.77 -14.54
CA ARG A 100 -8.21 -3.97 -15.75
C ARG A 100 -6.89 -3.21 -15.69
N LYS A 101 -6.24 -3.06 -16.85
CA LYS A 101 -5.21 -2.03 -16.99
C LYS A 101 -5.89 -0.66 -16.99
N MET A 102 -5.18 0.36 -16.51
CA MET A 102 -5.61 1.75 -16.67
C MET A 102 -5.89 2.03 -18.15
N ASP A 103 -7.03 2.67 -18.44
CA ASP A 103 -7.26 3.27 -19.76
C ASP A 103 -6.25 4.40 -20.02
N GLU A 104 -6.17 4.86 -21.27
CA GLU A 104 -5.16 5.83 -21.69
C GLU A 104 -5.17 7.12 -20.86
N LYS A 105 -6.36 7.66 -20.56
CA LYS A 105 -6.50 8.93 -19.83
C LYS A 105 -6.12 8.76 -18.37
N THR A 106 -6.58 7.68 -17.75
CA THR A 106 -6.25 7.35 -16.36
C THR A 106 -4.75 7.12 -16.22
N LYS A 107 -4.14 6.40 -17.17
CA LYS A 107 -2.70 6.16 -17.23
C LYS A 107 -1.89 7.45 -17.36
N GLU A 108 -2.24 8.33 -18.31
CA GLU A 108 -1.56 9.62 -18.49
C GLU A 108 -1.59 10.45 -17.20
N MET A 109 -2.75 10.52 -16.56
CA MET A 109 -2.91 11.23 -15.29
C MET A 109 -2.03 10.61 -14.20
N ALA A 110 -2.15 9.30 -13.97
CA ALA A 110 -1.40 8.61 -12.93
C ALA A 110 0.12 8.78 -13.11
N ILE A 111 0.64 8.61 -14.34
CA ILE A 111 2.06 8.79 -14.63
C ILE A 111 2.50 10.25 -14.45
N LYS A 112 1.65 11.23 -14.73
CA LYS A 112 1.95 12.64 -14.45
C LYS A 112 2.13 12.90 -12.95
N TYR A 113 1.26 12.35 -12.10
CA TYR A 113 1.40 12.44 -10.65
C TYR A 113 2.65 11.74 -10.14
N LEU A 114 2.93 10.52 -10.63
CA LEU A 114 4.13 9.76 -10.26
C LEU A 114 5.42 10.52 -10.62
N LYS A 115 5.49 11.07 -11.83
CA LYS A 115 6.64 11.89 -12.25
C LYS A 115 6.80 13.12 -11.37
N LYS A 116 5.70 13.79 -11.02
CA LYS A 116 5.75 14.97 -10.13
C LYS A 116 6.26 14.60 -8.72
N ALA A 117 5.83 13.47 -8.17
CA ALA A 117 6.35 12.97 -6.90
C ALA A 117 7.85 12.67 -6.97
N ALA A 118 8.31 12.00 -8.04
CA ALA A 118 9.74 11.70 -8.26
C ALA A 118 10.59 12.97 -8.45
N GLU A 119 10.07 13.97 -9.17
CA GLU A 119 10.70 15.30 -9.29
C GLU A 119 10.91 15.95 -7.92
N LEU A 120 9.92 15.81 -7.04
CA LEU A 120 9.94 16.30 -5.66
C LEU A 120 10.69 15.37 -4.69
N LYS A 121 11.42 14.36 -5.20
CA LYS A 121 12.28 13.45 -4.42
C LYS A 121 11.52 12.53 -3.47
N ASP A 122 10.26 12.24 -3.77
CA ASP A 122 9.54 11.17 -3.07
C ASP A 122 10.19 9.81 -3.37
N CYS A 123 10.58 9.10 -2.30
CA CYS A 123 11.33 7.85 -2.40
C CYS A 123 10.54 6.73 -3.08
N SER A 124 9.27 6.60 -2.74
CA SER A 124 8.38 5.58 -3.31
C SER A 124 8.19 5.84 -4.81
N ALA A 125 8.02 7.09 -5.20
CA ALA A 125 7.90 7.48 -6.59
C ALA A 125 9.17 7.25 -7.40
N LEU A 126 10.34 7.56 -6.85
CA LEU A 126 11.63 7.30 -7.51
C LEU A 126 11.81 5.81 -7.80
N GLY A 127 11.54 4.95 -6.80
CA GLY A 127 11.62 3.50 -6.93
C GLY A 127 10.62 2.95 -7.95
N GLU A 128 9.34 3.30 -7.82
CA GLU A 128 8.29 2.82 -8.71
C GLU A 128 8.54 3.27 -10.16
N LEU A 129 8.85 4.55 -10.39
CA LEU A 129 9.09 5.08 -11.72
C LEU A 129 10.31 4.44 -12.38
N SER A 130 11.35 4.13 -11.59
CA SER A 130 12.51 3.36 -12.08
C SER A 130 12.10 1.98 -12.62
N VAL A 131 11.28 1.24 -11.88
CA VAL A 131 10.77 -0.08 -12.27
C VAL A 131 9.91 0.00 -13.53
N LEU A 132 9.06 1.02 -13.63
CA LEU A 132 8.22 1.23 -14.82
C LEU A 132 9.08 1.48 -16.07
N TYR A 133 10.13 2.30 -15.96
CA TYR A 133 11.08 2.54 -17.06
C TYR A 133 11.89 1.29 -17.43
N GLU A 134 12.28 0.48 -16.46
CA GLU A 134 12.99 -0.78 -16.72
C GLU A 134 12.13 -1.76 -17.53
N LYS A 135 10.86 -1.89 -17.15
CA LYS A 135 9.90 -2.83 -17.76
C LYS A 135 9.28 -2.29 -19.04
N GLY A 136 9.22 -0.97 -19.22
CA GLY A 136 8.41 -0.35 -20.27
C GLY A 136 6.91 -0.45 -19.98
N GLU A 137 6.53 -0.46 -18.69
CA GLU A 137 5.14 -0.55 -18.26
C GLU A 137 4.59 0.86 -18.06
N TYR A 138 3.51 1.19 -18.76
CA TYR A 138 2.87 2.52 -18.80
C TYR A 138 3.73 3.70 -19.32
N VAL A 139 5.05 3.55 -19.34
CA VAL A 139 6.03 4.47 -19.94
C VAL A 139 6.91 3.73 -20.96
N PRO A 140 7.48 4.40 -21.97
CA PRO A 140 8.45 3.79 -22.87
C PRO A 140 9.65 3.22 -22.08
N LYS A 141 10.10 2.01 -22.45
CA LYS A 141 11.26 1.39 -21.81
C LYS A 141 12.50 2.28 -21.96
N ASP A 142 13.14 2.60 -20.85
CA ASP A 142 14.35 3.43 -20.79
C ASP A 142 15.25 2.99 -19.62
N THR A 143 16.23 2.14 -19.92
CA THR A 143 17.13 1.59 -18.91
C THR A 143 18.14 2.61 -18.37
N VAL A 144 18.38 3.71 -19.10
CA VAL A 144 19.27 4.79 -18.64
C VAL A 144 18.54 5.62 -17.60
N MET A 145 17.29 6.01 -17.89
CA MET A 145 16.45 6.73 -16.94
C MET A 145 16.16 5.90 -15.69
N SER A 146 15.85 4.61 -15.85
CA SER A 146 15.67 3.67 -14.74
C SER A 146 16.88 3.67 -13.79
N LYS A 147 18.09 3.44 -14.31
CA LYS A 147 19.32 3.45 -13.50
C LYS A 147 19.52 4.77 -12.77
N LYS A 148 19.31 5.91 -13.46
CA LYS A 148 19.42 7.24 -12.86
C LYS A 148 18.46 7.41 -11.67
N LEU A 149 17.19 7.03 -11.83
CA LEU A 149 16.19 7.12 -10.77
C LEU A 149 16.50 6.18 -9.60
N ALA A 150 16.98 4.96 -9.89
CA ALA A 150 17.38 3.99 -8.87
C ALA A 150 18.58 4.48 -8.05
N GLU A 151 19.61 5.05 -8.70
CA GLU A 151 20.76 5.65 -8.03
C GLU A 151 20.35 6.83 -7.15
N GLU A 152 19.44 7.67 -7.64
CA GLU A 152 18.89 8.78 -6.89
C GLU A 152 18.09 8.31 -5.67
N SER A 153 17.20 7.32 -5.84
CA SER A 153 16.46 6.69 -4.75
C SER A 153 17.41 6.13 -3.69
N LYS A 154 18.42 5.36 -4.10
CA LYS A 154 19.40 4.77 -3.18
C LYS A 154 20.14 5.84 -2.39
N LYS A 155 20.54 6.94 -3.04
CA LYS A 155 21.27 8.04 -2.41
C LYS A 155 20.40 8.78 -1.38
N LEU A 156 19.12 8.99 -1.67
CA LEU A 156 18.22 9.78 -0.83
C LEU A 156 17.57 8.96 0.29
N CYS A 157 17.24 7.70 0.01
CA CYS A 157 16.29 6.91 0.78
C CYS A 157 16.92 5.69 1.46
N GLY A 158 18.12 5.27 1.04
CA GLY A 158 18.94 4.28 1.73
C GLY A 158 18.55 2.81 1.54
N PHE A 159 17.63 2.51 0.62
CA PHE A 159 17.26 1.15 0.20
C PHE A 159 17.55 0.90 -1.28
#